data_AF-A0A3M7R1M9-F1
#
_entry.id   AF-A0A3M7R1M9-F1
#
_cell.length_a   1.000
_cell.length_b   1.000
_cell.length_c   1.000
_cell.angle_alpha   90.00
_cell.angle_beta   90.00
_cell.angle_gamma   90.00
#
_symmetry.space_group_name_H-M   'P 1'
#
loop_
_entity.id
_entity.type
_entity.pdbx_description
1 polymer ?
#
loop_
_entity_poly.entity_id
_entity_poly.type
_entity_poly.pdbx_seq_one_letter_code
_entity_poly.pdbx_strand_id
1 'polypeptide(L)'
;MVIIMVIYMVTSTDVNYEATKEGCRNYLNSTGPWATFKDYLSWNDSYKIIEINEQVWELSECSCQYWKKNYICKHVIGISYELSKFDTFPALNLNIEQNAKRGRRKKASSALQRNSTGPLN
;
A
#
# COMPACT_ATOMS: atom_id res chain seq x y z
N MET A 1 18.18 24.56 -0.37
CA MET A 1 17.33 23.85 0.59
C MET A 1 17.98 22.51 0.88
N VAL A 2 18.27 22.21 2.14
CA VAL A 2 18.74 20.87 2.52
C VAL A 2 17.48 20.02 2.70
N ILE A 3 17.34 18.97 1.90
CA ILE A 3 16.29 17.97 2.10
C ILE A 3 16.77 17.11 3.26
N ILE A 4 16.04 17.12 4.37
CA ILE A 4 16.31 16.24 5.51
C ILE A 4 15.48 14.97 5.29
N MET A 5 16.17 13.84 5.18
CA MET A 5 15.55 12.52 5.05
C MET A 5 15.84 11.73 6.31
N VAL A 6 14.80 11.11 6.87
CA VAL A 6 14.89 10.24 8.04
C VAL A 6 14.55 8.82 7.63
N ILE A 7 15.41 7.87 7.99
CA ILE A 7 15.27 6.47 7.62
C ILE A 7 14.61 5.69 8.76
N TYR A 8 13.54 4.99 8.43
CA TYR A 8 12.84 4.05 9.30
C TYR A 8 12.94 2.64 8.74
N MET A 9 13.03 1.64 9.62
CA MET A 9 13.01 0.24 9.25
C MET A 9 11.92 -0.48 10.01
N VAL A 10 11.11 -1.23 9.30
CA VAL A 10 10.02 -2.04 9.87
C VAL A 10 10.13 -3.47 9.37
N THR A 11 9.68 -4.41 10.19
CA THR A 11 9.50 -5.80 9.77
C THR A 11 8.23 -5.94 8.93
N SER A 12 8.21 -6.91 8.01
CA SER A 12 7.00 -7.19 7.24
C SER A 12 5.87 -7.76 8.12
N THR A 13 4.64 -7.66 7.62
CA THR A 13 3.47 -8.30 8.23
C THR A 13 3.55 -9.82 8.26
N ASP A 14 4.45 -10.40 7.48
CA ASP A 14 4.62 -11.85 7.34
C ASP A 14 5.58 -12.43 8.39
N VAL A 15 6.15 -11.60 9.26
CA VAL A 15 7.04 -12.03 10.34
C VAL A 15 6.47 -11.65 11.71
N ASN A 16 6.68 -12.52 12.69
CA ASN A 16 6.12 -12.38 14.05
C ASN A 16 7.05 -11.67 15.04
N TYR A 17 8.01 -10.89 14.55
CA TYR A 17 8.99 -10.20 15.38
C TYR A 17 9.06 -8.72 15.03
N GLU A 18 9.36 -7.90 16.03
CA GLU A 18 9.56 -6.46 15.85
C GLU A 18 10.95 -6.17 15.27
N ALA A 19 11.09 -5.01 14.63
CA ALA A 19 12.37 -4.56 14.10
C ALA A 19 13.33 -4.19 15.25
N THR A 20 14.27 -5.08 15.57
CA THR A 20 15.35 -4.79 16.53
C THR A 20 16.55 -4.17 15.82
N LYS A 21 17.36 -3.40 16.56
CA LYS A 21 18.60 -2.81 16.03
C LYS A 21 19.56 -3.86 15.45
N GLU A 22 19.66 -5.01 16.11
CA GLU A 22 20.47 -6.13 15.65
C GLU A 22 19.89 -6.77 14.38
N GLY A 23 18.57 -6.99 14.34
CA GLY A 23 17.89 -7.52 13.17
C GLY A 23 18.05 -6.62 11.94
N CYS A 24 17.88 -5.30 12.10
CA CYS A 24 18.12 -4.33 11.03
C CYS A 24 19.57 -4.36 10.54
N ARG A 25 20.54 -4.46 11.46
CA ARG A 25 21.96 -4.58 11.08
C ARG A 25 22.23 -5.87 10.30
N ASN A 26 21.69 -6.99 10.75
CA ASN A 26 21.84 -8.28 10.08
C ASN A 26 21.20 -8.26 8.68
N TYR A 27 20.03 -7.63 8.54
CA TYR A 27 19.40 -7.41 7.25
C TYR A 27 20.30 -6.62 6.28
N LEU A 28 20.86 -5.49 6.73
CA LEU A 28 21.76 -4.67 5.90
C LEU A 28 23.07 -5.39 5.56
N ASN A 29 23.60 -6.20 6.48
CA ASN A 29 24.82 -6.97 6.25
C ASN A 29 24.61 -8.21 5.38
N SER A 30 23.39 -8.72 5.31
CA SER A 30 23.03 -9.88 4.46
C SER A 30 22.75 -9.50 3.00
N THR A 31 22.93 -8.22 2.65
CA THR A 31 22.89 -7.75 1.26
C THR A 31 24.08 -8.35 0.50
N GLY A 32 23.83 -9.40 -0.29
CA GLY A 32 24.87 -10.19 -0.96
C GLY A 32 24.28 -11.03 -2.11
N PRO A 33 25.10 -11.83 -2.83
CA PRO A 33 24.58 -12.64 -3.92
C PRO A 33 23.59 -13.67 -3.37
N TRP A 34 22.32 -13.50 -3.73
CA TRP A 34 21.30 -14.50 -3.45
C TRP A 34 21.49 -15.69 -4.40
N ALA A 35 21.54 -16.90 -3.84
CA ALA A 35 21.70 -18.13 -4.64
C ALA A 35 20.50 -18.35 -5.57
N THR A 36 19.30 -17.95 -5.14
CA THR A 36 18.08 -18.04 -5.93
C THR A 36 17.24 -16.76 -5.83
N PHE A 37 16.34 -16.56 -6.79
CA PHE A 37 15.35 -15.48 -6.73
C PHE A 37 14.41 -15.59 -5.51
N LYS A 38 14.15 -16.83 -5.04
CA LYS A 38 13.33 -17.06 -3.84
C LYS A 38 14.03 -16.55 -2.58
N ASP A 39 15.34 -16.72 -2.49
CA ASP A 39 16.14 -16.21 -1.37
C ASP A 39 16.14 -14.68 -1.38
N TYR A 40 16.26 -14.07 -2.56
CA TYR A 40 16.11 -12.63 -2.73
C TYR A 40 14.73 -12.15 -2.27
N LEU A 41 13.64 -12.81 -2.68
CA LEU A 41 12.29 -12.42 -2.28
C LEU A 41 12.11 -12.51 -0.76
N SER A 42 12.53 -13.62 -0.15
CA SER A 42 12.46 -13.81 1.30
C SER A 42 13.24 -12.72 2.06
N TRP A 43 14.47 -12.42 1.60
CA TRP A 43 15.26 -11.33 2.17
C TRP A 43 14.56 -9.98 1.97
N ASN A 44 14.19 -9.62 0.74
CA ASN A 44 13.53 -8.35 0.41
C ASN A 44 12.21 -8.17 1.18
N ASP A 45 11.52 -9.26 1.49
CA ASP A 45 10.26 -9.24 2.23
C ASP A 45 10.41 -9.29 3.74
N SER A 46 11.58 -9.60 4.30
CA SER A 46 11.78 -9.59 5.75
C SER A 46 11.70 -8.19 6.39
N TYR A 47 12.34 -7.19 5.78
CA TYR A 47 12.38 -5.80 6.27
C TYR A 47 12.01 -4.81 5.16
N LYS A 48 11.37 -3.71 5.55
CA LYS A 48 11.08 -2.56 4.69
C LYS A 48 11.82 -1.34 5.19
N ILE A 49 12.59 -0.72 4.30
CA ILE A 49 13.26 0.56 4.52
C ILE A 49 12.30 1.63 4.02
N ILE A 50 12.05 2.64 4.84
CA ILE A 50 11.15 3.75 4.56
C ILE A 50 11.95 5.03 4.77
N GLU A 51 12.09 5.82 3.71
CA GLU A 51 12.81 7.08 3.76
C GLU A 51 11.79 8.21 3.77
N ILE A 52 11.61 8.83 4.94
CA ILE A 52 10.63 9.90 5.10
C ILE A 52 11.29 11.24 4.78
N ASN A 53 10.71 11.95 3.83
CA ASN A 53 11.02 13.35 3.61
C ASN A 53 10.32 14.18 4.69
N GLU A 54 11.10 14.89 5.52
CA GLU A 54 10.55 15.57 6.68
C GLU A 54 9.65 16.77 6.37
N GLN A 55 9.81 17.35 5.17
CA GLN A 55 9.12 18.55 4.71
C GLN A 55 7.85 18.21 3.91
N VAL A 56 7.94 17.20 3.05
CA VAL A 56 6.87 16.80 2.13
C VAL A 56 6.78 15.28 2.14
N TRP A 57 5.90 14.72 2.97
CA TRP A 57 5.82 13.28 3.18
C TRP A 57 5.46 12.51 1.89
N GLU A 58 4.76 13.15 0.93
CA GLU A 58 4.43 12.58 -0.37
C GLU A 58 5.68 12.25 -1.22
N LEU A 59 6.81 12.90 -0.95
CA LEU A 59 8.09 12.65 -1.59
C LEU A 59 8.92 11.58 -0.85
N SER A 60 8.31 10.85 0.08
CA SER A 60 8.96 9.78 0.83
C SER A 60 9.00 8.48 0.02
N GLU A 61 10.02 7.67 0.27
CA GLU A 61 10.27 6.43 -0.45
C GLU A 61 10.13 5.18 0.42
N CYS A 62 9.88 4.03 -0.20
CA CYS A 62 9.85 2.76 0.49
C CYS A 62 10.39 1.62 -0.37
N SER A 63 11.19 0.74 0.23
CA SER A 63 11.77 -0.42 -0.46
C SER A 63 10.74 -1.49 -0.86
N CYS A 64 9.49 -1.40 -0.40
CA CYS A 64 8.48 -2.41 -0.69
C CYS A 64 8.10 -2.45 -2.19
N GLN A 65 7.77 -3.63 -2.69
CA GLN A 65 7.44 -3.83 -4.11
C GLN A 65 6.23 -2.99 -4.56
N TYR A 66 5.25 -2.84 -3.68
CA TYR A 66 4.06 -2.04 -3.97
C TYR A 66 4.39 -0.56 -4.18
N TRP A 67 5.32 0.00 -3.38
CA TRP A 67 5.81 1.36 -3.57
C TRP A 67 6.57 1.50 -4.89
N LYS A 68 7.49 0.57 -5.20
CA LYS A 68 8.24 0.59 -6.48
C LYS A 68 7.33 0.60 -7.72
N LYS A 69 6.12 0.05 -7.62
CA LYS A 69 5.14 0.03 -8.71
C LYS A 69 4.24 1.27 -8.75
N ASN A 70 3.76 1.73 -7.59
CA ASN A 70 2.68 2.72 -7.52
C ASN A 70 3.15 4.09 -6.98
N TYR A 71 4.41 4.21 -6.56
CA TYR A 71 4.99 5.37 -5.88
C TYR A 71 4.23 5.77 -4.60
N ILE A 72 3.50 4.82 -4.00
CA ILE A 72 2.79 4.98 -2.74
C ILE A 72 2.62 3.62 -2.06
N CYS A 73 2.66 3.57 -0.73
CA CYS A 73 2.34 2.36 0.03
C CYS A 73 1.87 2.66 1.46
N LYS A 74 1.25 1.65 2.09
CA LYS A 74 0.79 1.72 3.49
C LYS A 74 1.91 2.05 4.50
N HIS A 75 3.16 1.67 4.21
CA HIS A 75 4.27 1.88 5.15
C HIS A 75 4.64 3.37 5.26
N VAL A 76 4.78 4.06 4.11
CA VAL A 76 5.02 5.50 4.08
C VAL A 76 3.90 6.25 4.79
N ILE A 77 2.64 5.92 4.46
CA ILE A 77 1.46 6.55 5.06
C ILE A 77 1.42 6.32 6.58
N GLY A 78 1.65 5.08 7.02
CA GLY A 78 1.61 4.72 8.44
C GLY A 78 2.68 5.43 9.26
N ILE A 79 3.94 5.46 8.78
CA ILE A 79 5.01 6.19 9.47
C ILE A 79 4.75 7.70 9.45
N SER A 80 4.31 8.24 8.32
CA SER A 80 4.01 9.67 8.20
C SER A 80 2.87 10.09 9.14
N TYR A 81 1.87 9.24 9.33
CA TYR A 81 0.79 9.44 10.30
C TYR A 81 1.32 9.45 11.74
N GLU A 82 2.12 8.45 12.12
CA GLU A 82 2.73 8.38 13.46
C GLU A 82 3.59 9.62 13.77
N LEU A 83 4.27 10.14 12.76
CA LEU A 83 5.09 11.35 12.84
C LEU A 83 4.27 12.65 12.69
N SER A 84 2.95 12.58 12.64
CA SER A 84 2.05 13.74 12.48
C SER A 84 2.43 14.65 11.30
N LYS A 85 2.86 14.05 10.18
CA LYS A 85 3.30 14.79 8.98
C LYS A 85 2.14 15.31 8.12
N PHE A 86 0.91 14.91 8.41
CA PHE A 86 -0.30 15.45 7.81
C PHE A 86 -1.44 15.48 8.83
N ASP A 87 -2.28 16.52 8.77
CA ASP A 87 -3.42 16.71 9.68
C ASP A 87 -4.65 15.92 9.25
N THR A 88 -4.77 15.66 7.95
CA THR A 88 -5.90 14.94 7.36
C THR A 88 -5.37 13.80 6.52
N PHE A 89 -5.97 12.62 6.68
CA PHE A 89 -5.58 11.48 5.89
C PHE A 89 -5.75 11.83 4.41
N PRO A 90 -4.69 11.73 3.60
CA PRO A 90 -4.76 12.10 2.20
C PRO A 90 -5.86 11.28 1.54
N ALA A 91 -6.73 11.94 0.78
CA ALA A 91 -7.71 11.27 -0.07
C ALA A 91 -6.94 10.55 -1.19
N LEU A 92 -6.37 9.40 -0.86
CA LEU A 92 -5.67 8.58 -1.81
C LEU A 92 -6.70 8.03 -2.77
N ASN A 93 -6.60 8.46 -4.02
CA ASN A 93 -7.38 7.88 -5.09
C ASN A 93 -6.80 6.50 -5.39
N LEU A 94 -7.06 5.54 -4.48
CA LEU A 94 -6.59 4.16 -4.54
C LEU A 94 -7.27 3.39 -5.70
N ASN A 95 -8.10 4.06 -6.52
CA ASN A 95 -9.03 3.45 -7.47
C ASN A 95 -9.77 2.27 -6.83
N ILE A 96 -10.06 2.35 -5.53
CA ILE A 96 -11.06 1.49 -4.88
C ILE A 96 -12.40 2.09 -5.23
N GLU A 97 -12.68 2.17 -6.53
CA GLU A 97 -14.06 2.29 -6.96
C GLU A 97 -14.79 1.09 -6.36
N GLN A 98 -15.93 1.32 -5.72
CA GLN A 98 -16.84 0.22 -5.44
C GLN A 98 -16.98 -0.55 -6.74
N ASN A 99 -16.50 -1.80 -6.78
CA ASN A 99 -16.78 -2.70 -7.89
C ASN A 99 -18.24 -2.49 -8.25
N ALA A 100 -18.50 -2.00 -9.48
CA ALA A 100 -19.84 -1.62 -9.87
C ALA A 100 -20.78 -2.74 -9.43
N LYS A 101 -21.73 -2.42 -8.54
CA LYS A 101 -22.62 -3.43 -7.94
C LYS A 101 -23.08 -4.31 -9.08
N ARG A 102 -22.77 -5.62 -9.00
CA ARG A 102 -23.03 -6.55 -10.11
C ARG A 102 -24.45 -6.31 -10.58
N GLY A 103 -24.60 -5.78 -11.79
CA GLY A 103 -25.92 -5.47 -12.34
C GLY A 103 -26.79 -6.72 -12.29
N ARG A 104 -28.11 -6.52 -12.19
CA ARG A 104 -29.07 -7.64 -12.23
C ARG A 104 -28.78 -8.49 -13.48
N ARG A 105 -28.69 -9.82 -13.31
CA ARG A 105 -28.40 -10.76 -14.41
C ARG A 105 -29.35 -10.49 -15.58
N LYS A 106 -28.82 -10.39 -16.81
CA LYS A 106 -29.59 -10.10 -18.05
C LYS A 106 -30.86 -10.96 -18.20
N LYS A 107 -30.85 -12.20 -17.69
CA LYS A 107 -32.00 -13.12 -17.69
C LYS A 107 -33.23 -12.61 -16.94
N ALA A 108 -33.09 -11.68 -16.01
CA ALA A 108 -34.19 -11.11 -15.23
C ALA A 108 -34.64 -9.73 -15.76
N SER A 109 -34.15 -9.31 -16.94
CA SER A 109 -34.53 -8.03 -17.55
C SER A 109 -35.96 -8.04 -18.10
N SER A 110 -36.48 -9.19 -18.50
CA SER A 110 -37.84 -9.34 -19.02
C SER A 110 -38.92 -9.09 -17.96
N ALA A 111 -38.64 -9.40 -16.70
CA ALA A 111 -39.56 -9.17 -15.57
C ALA A 111 -39.71 -7.67 -15.19
N LEU A 112 -38.89 -6.78 -15.77
CA LEU A 112 -38.99 -5.33 -15.58
C LEU A 112 -39.96 -4.67 -16.57
N GLN A 113 -40.36 -5.37 -17.64
CA GLN A 113 -41.38 -4.87 -18.54
C GLN A 113 -42.73 -5.01 -17.85
N ARG A 114 -43.14 -3.94 -17.15
CA ARG A 114 -44.53 -3.76 -16.77
C ARG A 114 -45.30 -3.52 -18.06
N ASN A 115 -45.96 -4.56 -18.57
CA ASN A 115 -47.06 -4.41 -19.51
C ASN A 115 -48.22 -3.75 -18.73
N SER A 116 -48.11 -2.45 -18.49
CA SER A 116 -49.24 -1.63 -18.04
C SER A 116 -50.25 -1.61 -19.18
N THR A 117 -51.21 -2.52 -19.17
CA THR A 117 -52.39 -2.51 -20.05
C THR A 117 -53.58 -1.83 -19.37
N GLY A 118 -53.33 -0.87 -18.47
CA GLY A 118 -54.37 -0.07 -17.84
C GLY A 118 -54.60 1.21 -18.64
N PRO A 119 -55.85 1.61 -18.91
CA PRO A 119 -56.13 2.86 -19.60
C PRO A 119 -55.70 4.04 -18.72
N LEU A 120 -55.10 5.04 -19.36
CA LEU A 120 -54.84 6.35 -18.75
C LEU A 120 -56.19 7.04 -18.57
N ASN A 121 -56.62 7.20 -17.31
CA ASN A 121 -57.67 8.13 -16.90
C ASN A 121 -57.03 9.36 -16.27
#